data_AF-A0A6J7P6C8-F1
#
_entry.id   AF-A0A6J7P6C8-F1
#
_cell.length_a   1.000
_cell.length_b   1.000
_cell.length_c   1.000
_cell.angle_alpha   90.00
_cell.angle_beta   90.00
_cell.angle_gamma   90.00
#
_symmetry.space_group_name_H-M   'P 1'
#
loop_
_entity.id
_entity.type
_entity.pdbx_description
1 polymer ?
#
loop_
_entity_poly.entity_id
_entity_poly.type
_entity_poly.pdbx_seq_one_letter_code
_entity_poly.pdbx_strand_id
1 'polypeptide(L)'
;MNDSPVSGAEVVADGRHAAMVHAPRAAASLDLLEHTVWGALEHDLVDLVDLAARLCARAHGLVPLSRPATLGAGPWGDLDASLWRSFTGLSDAQRVALAFAEQFTTDVSALTDAQRDALQHSFGDAALTFAHVLYVVDVVPRARIALDRLFGASPMVTSPPADSALAADIWAAIQSNVRIVPGLDQLDPVTSELVRLRCARAHNCRICKSLRSFTAFEAGADESTFDAVDSYETSDLSDAIKSALAMVDAMVWTPGHIPEGVIDNVRSAFTAAQQVELVLDIARHATNKFAVSMAVDTPHVEEGFEVYLVASDGSTSYGLERPR
;
A
#
# COMPACT_ATOMS: atom_id res chain seq x y z
N MET A 1 26.67 35.30 -26.25
CA MET A 1 25.34 34.69 -26.37
C MET A 1 25.57 33.19 -26.40
N ASN A 2 25.61 32.57 -25.23
CA ASN A 2 25.66 31.12 -25.07
C ASN A 2 24.26 30.70 -24.64
N ASP A 3 23.48 30.21 -25.60
CA ASP A 3 22.26 29.47 -25.30
C ASP A 3 22.67 28.04 -24.95
N SER A 4 22.67 27.74 -23.66
CA SER A 4 22.61 26.36 -23.18
C SER A 4 21.20 25.82 -23.45
N PRO A 5 21.04 24.59 -23.97
CA PRO A 5 19.72 24.01 -24.16
C PRO A 5 19.09 23.77 -22.80
N VAL A 6 17.87 24.30 -22.62
CA VAL A 6 16.97 23.92 -21.52
C VAL A 6 16.84 22.40 -21.57
N SER A 7 17.22 21.72 -20.49
CA SER A 7 17.05 20.28 -20.33
C SER A 7 15.59 19.92 -20.62
N GLY A 8 15.36 19.13 -21.67
CA GLY A 8 14.02 18.67 -22.01
C GLY A 8 13.43 17.95 -20.80
N ALA A 9 12.25 18.38 -20.35
CA ALA A 9 11.49 17.62 -19.38
C ALA A 9 11.28 16.22 -19.95
N GLU A 10 11.76 15.20 -19.23
CA GLU A 10 11.63 13.81 -19.64
C GLU A 10 10.14 13.48 -19.75
N VAL A 11 9.69 13.06 -20.92
CA VAL A 11 8.27 12.81 -21.19
C VAL A 11 7.87 11.52 -20.48
N VAL A 12 7.16 11.65 -19.36
CA VAL A 12 6.53 10.53 -18.67
C VAL A 12 5.47 9.93 -19.58
N ALA A 13 5.55 8.61 -19.80
CA ALA A 13 4.73 7.90 -20.79
C ALA A 13 3.48 7.26 -20.17
N ASP A 14 3.61 6.78 -18.93
CA ASP A 14 2.60 6.06 -18.17
C ASP A 14 2.95 6.04 -16.66
N GLY A 15 2.09 5.45 -15.84
CA GLY A 15 2.27 5.34 -14.39
C GLY A 15 3.52 4.59 -13.95
N ARG A 16 3.89 3.49 -14.63
CA ARG A 16 5.13 2.75 -14.36
C ARG A 16 6.35 3.60 -14.68
N HIS A 17 6.35 4.28 -15.82
CA HIS A 17 7.43 5.18 -16.23
C HIS A 17 7.57 6.36 -15.26
N ALA A 18 6.46 6.93 -14.78
CA ALA A 18 6.47 8.00 -13.77
C ALA A 18 7.21 7.56 -12.50
N ALA A 19 6.88 6.37 -11.98
CA ALA A 19 7.55 5.83 -10.81
C ALA A 19 9.04 5.56 -11.06
N MET A 20 9.41 5.05 -12.25
CA MET A 20 10.82 4.83 -12.60
C MET A 20 11.63 6.13 -12.68
N VAL A 21 11.06 7.20 -13.24
CA VAL A 21 11.73 8.50 -13.37
C VAL A 21 11.87 9.19 -12.02
N HIS A 22 10.79 9.25 -11.24
CA HIS A 22 10.75 10.06 -10.02
C HIS A 22 11.16 9.30 -8.75
N ALA A 23 11.07 7.97 -8.73
CA ALA A 23 11.38 7.15 -7.57
C ALA A 23 11.97 5.77 -7.98
N PRO A 24 13.10 5.72 -8.73
CA PRO A 24 13.59 4.50 -9.36
C PRO A 24 13.80 3.32 -8.41
N ARG A 25 14.32 3.60 -7.20
CA ARG A 25 14.50 2.56 -6.17
C ARG A 25 13.17 2.02 -5.64
N ALA A 26 12.17 2.88 -5.47
CA ALA A 26 10.85 2.47 -5.00
C ALA A 26 10.08 1.73 -6.09
N ALA A 27 10.20 2.17 -7.35
CA ALA A 27 9.65 1.47 -8.51
C ALA A 27 10.23 0.04 -8.64
N ALA A 28 11.55 -0.10 -8.56
CA ALA A 28 12.20 -1.41 -8.55
C ALA A 28 11.75 -2.27 -7.35
N SER A 29 11.51 -1.65 -6.19
CA SER A 29 10.98 -2.36 -5.02
C SER A 29 9.53 -2.80 -5.19
N LEU A 30 8.68 -2.06 -5.91
CA LEU A 30 7.32 -2.49 -6.25
C LEU A 30 7.36 -3.68 -7.22
N ASP A 31 8.23 -3.63 -8.23
CA ASP A 31 8.41 -4.76 -9.14
C ASP A 31 8.90 -5.99 -8.36
N LEU A 32 9.87 -5.83 -7.44
CA LEU A 32 10.35 -6.90 -6.57
C LEU A 32 9.23 -7.55 -5.75
N LEU A 33 8.27 -6.77 -5.23
CA LEU A 33 7.09 -7.30 -4.53
C LEU A 33 6.21 -8.15 -5.45
N GLU A 34 5.88 -7.62 -6.65
CA GLU A 34 5.07 -8.33 -7.67
C GLU A 34 5.68 -9.68 -8.06
N HIS A 35 7.02 -9.79 -8.02
CA HIS A 35 7.73 -11.00 -8.38
C HIS A 35 7.83 -11.97 -7.20
N THR A 36 8.23 -11.47 -6.04
CA THR A 36 8.51 -12.28 -4.84
C THR A 36 7.25 -12.97 -4.31
N VAL A 37 6.08 -12.34 -4.47
CA VAL A 37 4.81 -12.87 -3.96
C VAL A 37 4.48 -14.28 -4.47
N TRP A 38 4.86 -14.61 -5.70
CA TRP A 38 4.55 -15.90 -6.33
C TRP A 38 5.45 -17.06 -5.87
N GLY A 39 6.55 -16.75 -5.18
CA GLY A 39 7.43 -17.73 -4.51
C GLY A 39 7.39 -17.64 -2.99
N ALA A 40 6.49 -16.82 -2.43
CA ALA A 40 6.43 -16.54 -0.99
C ALA A 40 5.86 -17.69 -0.15
N LEU A 41 5.10 -18.58 -0.79
CA LEU A 41 4.49 -19.75 -0.17
C LEU A 41 4.88 -21.01 -0.94
N GLU A 42 4.71 -22.16 -0.31
CA GLU A 42 4.95 -23.46 -0.93
C GLU A 42 4.15 -23.61 -2.24
N HIS A 43 4.68 -24.43 -3.15
CA HIS A 43 4.11 -24.59 -4.49
C HIS A 43 2.65 -25.05 -4.49
N ASP A 44 2.17 -25.70 -3.44
CA ASP A 44 0.78 -26.13 -3.29
C ASP A 44 -0.18 -24.98 -2.89
N LEU A 45 0.34 -23.86 -2.39
CA LEU A 45 -0.43 -22.67 -2.00
C LEU A 45 -0.44 -21.58 -3.08
N VAL A 46 0.37 -21.68 -4.13
CA VAL A 46 0.43 -20.67 -5.21
C VAL A 46 -0.92 -20.50 -5.93
N ASP A 47 -1.71 -21.57 -6.03
CA ASP A 47 -3.06 -21.53 -6.61
C ASP A 47 -4.05 -20.77 -5.72
N LEU A 48 -3.88 -20.85 -4.40
CA LEU A 48 -4.64 -20.05 -3.45
C LEU A 48 -4.25 -18.57 -3.54
N VAL A 49 -2.96 -18.26 -3.72
CA VAL A 49 -2.49 -16.87 -3.93
C VAL A 49 -3.09 -16.27 -5.18
N ASP A 50 -3.10 -17.01 -6.30
CA ASP A 50 -3.73 -16.56 -7.54
C ASP A 50 -5.22 -16.26 -7.36
N LEU A 51 -5.96 -17.16 -6.70
CA LEU A 51 -7.39 -16.94 -6.45
C LEU A 51 -7.62 -15.76 -5.48
N ALA A 52 -6.80 -15.61 -4.45
CA ALA A 52 -6.88 -14.48 -3.52
C ALA A 52 -6.56 -13.14 -4.21
N ALA A 53 -5.55 -13.09 -5.09
CA ALA A 53 -5.23 -11.90 -5.88
C ALA A 53 -6.40 -11.47 -6.76
N ARG A 54 -7.03 -12.42 -7.45
CA ARG A 54 -8.22 -12.18 -8.28
C ARG A 54 -9.43 -11.75 -7.45
N LEU A 55 -9.62 -12.34 -6.27
CA LEU A 55 -10.68 -11.94 -5.33
C LEU A 55 -10.50 -10.50 -4.83
N CYS A 56 -9.30 -10.15 -4.36
CA CYS A 56 -8.98 -8.79 -3.91
C CYS A 56 -9.17 -7.76 -5.01
N ALA A 57 -8.66 -8.04 -6.21
CA ALA A 57 -8.82 -7.14 -7.33
C ALA A 57 -10.30 -6.97 -7.72
N ARG A 58 -11.06 -8.08 -7.75
CA ARG A 58 -12.49 -8.07 -8.09
C ARG A 58 -13.33 -7.25 -7.11
N ALA A 59 -13.02 -7.32 -5.82
CA ALA A 59 -13.72 -6.55 -4.77
C ALA A 59 -13.67 -5.03 -5.02
N HIS A 60 -12.61 -4.55 -5.68
CA HIS A 60 -12.38 -3.13 -5.91
C HIS A 60 -12.51 -2.69 -7.38
N GLY A 61 -12.74 -3.62 -8.31
CA GLY A 61 -12.76 -3.33 -9.75
C GLY A 61 -11.36 -3.10 -10.35
N LEU A 62 -10.34 -3.77 -9.80
CA LEU A 62 -8.95 -3.68 -10.26
C LEU A 62 -8.59 -4.82 -11.22
N VAL A 63 -7.47 -4.63 -11.93
CA VAL A 63 -6.77 -5.73 -12.60
C VAL A 63 -5.90 -6.45 -11.55
N PRO A 64 -6.01 -7.78 -11.40
CA PRO A 64 -5.22 -8.52 -10.43
C PRO A 64 -3.74 -8.59 -10.83
N LEU A 65 -2.86 -8.82 -9.84
CA LEU A 65 -1.49 -9.22 -10.15
C LEU A 65 -1.49 -10.50 -10.99
N SER A 66 -0.68 -10.51 -12.04
CA SER A 66 -0.64 -11.62 -13.00
C SER A 66 0.21 -12.76 -12.45
N ARG A 67 -0.39 -13.96 -12.39
CA ARG A 67 0.34 -15.20 -12.12
C ARG A 67 1.40 -15.44 -13.21
N PRO A 68 2.67 -15.71 -12.86
CA PRO A 68 3.71 -16.02 -13.82
C PRO A 68 3.36 -17.22 -14.70
N ALA A 69 3.53 -17.08 -16.02
CA ALA A 69 3.26 -18.16 -16.97
C ALA A 69 4.05 -19.45 -16.70
N THR A 70 5.22 -19.33 -16.05
CA THR A 70 6.07 -20.46 -15.63
C THR A 70 5.42 -21.36 -14.58
N LEU A 71 4.42 -20.86 -13.84
CA LEU A 71 3.66 -21.62 -12.85
C LEU A 71 2.43 -22.31 -13.44
N GLY A 72 2.23 -22.21 -14.77
CA GLY A 72 1.06 -22.76 -15.45
C GLY A 72 -0.25 -22.08 -15.05
N ALA A 73 -1.35 -22.55 -15.65
CA ALA A 73 -2.69 -22.10 -15.27
C ALA A 73 -3.10 -22.69 -13.92
N GLY A 74 -3.65 -21.85 -13.03
CA GLY A 74 -4.24 -22.31 -11.78
C GLY A 74 -5.57 -23.07 -12.03
N PRO A 75 -5.99 -23.97 -11.12
CA PRO A 75 -7.18 -24.81 -11.26
C PRO A 75 -8.49 -24.02 -11.34
N TRP A 76 -8.48 -22.75 -10.89
CA TRP A 76 -9.64 -21.85 -10.94
C TRP A 76 -9.44 -20.67 -11.89
N GLY A 77 -8.44 -20.70 -12.78
CA GLY A 77 -8.03 -19.55 -13.60
C GLY A 77 -9.17 -18.94 -14.43
N ASP A 78 -10.05 -19.78 -14.97
CA ASP A 78 -11.16 -19.37 -15.83
C ASP A 78 -12.47 -19.04 -15.06
N LEU A 79 -12.46 -19.16 -13.74
CA LEU A 79 -13.65 -18.93 -12.90
C LEU A 79 -13.68 -17.50 -12.34
N ASP A 80 -14.89 -16.95 -12.17
CA ASP A 80 -15.09 -15.68 -11.46
C ASP A 80 -14.78 -15.87 -9.97
N ALA A 81 -13.69 -15.26 -9.51
CA ALA A 81 -13.21 -15.36 -8.13
C ALA A 81 -14.26 -14.88 -7.10
N SER A 82 -15.18 -13.99 -7.46
CA SER A 82 -16.25 -13.55 -6.54
C SER A 82 -17.24 -14.67 -6.18
N LEU A 83 -17.27 -15.74 -6.98
CA LEU A 83 -18.11 -16.91 -6.75
C LEU A 83 -17.39 -18.03 -5.99
N TRP A 84 -16.22 -17.77 -5.42
CA TRP A 84 -15.36 -18.78 -4.78
C TRP A 84 -16.09 -19.68 -3.76
N ARG A 85 -17.10 -19.15 -3.06
CA ARG A 85 -17.91 -19.92 -2.09
C ARG A 85 -18.61 -21.12 -2.74
N SER A 86 -18.96 -21.01 -4.03
CA SER A 86 -19.61 -22.06 -4.82
C SER A 86 -18.65 -23.09 -5.41
N PHE A 87 -17.34 -22.83 -5.40
CA PHE A 87 -16.38 -23.71 -6.06
C PHE A 87 -16.33 -25.07 -5.38
N THR A 88 -16.47 -26.13 -6.17
CA THR A 88 -16.21 -27.50 -5.73
C THR A 88 -14.69 -27.76 -5.78
N GLY A 89 -14.12 -28.34 -4.72
CA GLY A 89 -12.69 -28.68 -4.67
C GLY A 89 -11.81 -27.75 -3.83
N LEU A 90 -12.33 -26.65 -3.28
CA LEU A 90 -11.65 -25.89 -2.23
C LEU A 90 -11.70 -26.66 -0.91
N SER A 91 -10.54 -26.83 -0.27
CA SER A 91 -10.45 -27.34 1.11
C SER A 91 -11.01 -26.33 2.12
N ASP A 92 -11.33 -26.78 3.33
CA ASP A 92 -11.81 -25.88 4.38
C ASP A 92 -10.76 -24.81 4.73
N ALA A 93 -9.47 -25.17 4.75
CA ALA A 93 -8.37 -24.23 4.94
C ALA A 93 -8.32 -23.15 3.84
N GLN A 94 -8.48 -23.54 2.57
CA GLN A 94 -8.54 -22.58 1.46
C GLN A 94 -9.75 -21.65 1.57
N ARG A 95 -10.91 -22.16 2.01
CA ARG A 95 -12.11 -21.34 2.24
C ARG A 95 -11.91 -20.34 3.36
N VAL A 96 -11.25 -20.74 4.44
CA VAL A 96 -10.87 -19.83 5.54
C VAL A 96 -9.97 -18.72 5.04
N ALA A 97 -8.93 -19.06 4.27
CA ALA A 97 -8.01 -18.07 3.69
C ALA A 97 -8.72 -17.08 2.75
N LEU A 98 -9.64 -17.55 1.90
CA LEU A 98 -10.39 -16.68 1.00
C LEU A 98 -11.39 -15.77 1.74
N ALA A 99 -12.05 -16.28 2.78
CA ALA A 99 -12.91 -15.45 3.63
C ALA A 99 -12.09 -14.38 4.37
N PHE A 100 -10.90 -14.73 4.84
CA PHE A 100 -9.97 -13.78 5.45
C PHE A 100 -9.49 -12.74 4.43
N ALA A 101 -9.12 -13.16 3.21
CA ALA A 101 -8.69 -12.27 2.13
C ALA A 101 -9.78 -11.26 1.71
N GLU A 102 -11.02 -11.72 1.56
CA GLU A 102 -12.18 -10.87 1.23
C GLU A 102 -12.43 -9.80 2.31
N GLN A 103 -12.36 -10.18 3.59
CA GLN A 103 -12.48 -9.21 4.68
C GLN A 103 -11.28 -8.26 4.72
N PHE A 104 -10.05 -8.79 4.59
CA PHE A 104 -8.80 -8.01 4.60
C PHE A 104 -8.79 -6.91 3.53
N THR A 105 -9.19 -7.23 2.30
CA THR A 105 -9.21 -6.27 1.20
C THR A 105 -10.33 -5.23 1.35
N THR A 106 -11.49 -5.63 1.87
CA THR A 106 -12.67 -4.76 2.03
C THR A 106 -12.53 -3.81 3.20
N ASP A 107 -12.29 -4.36 4.39
CA ASP A 107 -12.08 -3.62 5.63
C ASP A 107 -11.32 -4.50 6.62
N VAL A 108 -10.01 -4.27 6.72
CA VAL A 108 -9.14 -5.03 7.62
C VAL A 108 -9.47 -4.81 9.09
N SER A 109 -10.05 -3.65 9.44
CA SER A 109 -10.38 -3.30 10.83
C SER A 109 -11.56 -4.11 11.36
N ALA A 110 -12.40 -4.65 10.47
CA ALA A 110 -13.53 -5.50 10.79
C ALA A 110 -13.18 -7.00 10.85
N LEU A 111 -11.90 -7.38 10.72
CA LEU A 111 -11.47 -8.76 10.97
C LEU A 111 -11.70 -9.14 12.44
N THR A 112 -12.42 -10.25 12.64
CA THR A 112 -12.74 -10.79 13.97
C THR A 112 -11.66 -11.72 14.50
N ASP A 113 -11.63 -11.94 15.82
CA ASP A 113 -10.75 -12.93 16.45
C ASP A 113 -11.02 -14.34 15.91
N ALA A 114 -12.29 -14.68 15.65
CA ALA A 114 -12.65 -15.97 15.06
C ALA A 114 -12.05 -16.18 13.65
N GLN A 115 -11.98 -15.13 12.83
CA GLN A 115 -11.32 -15.20 11.51
C GLN A 115 -9.81 -15.35 11.64
N ARG A 116 -9.18 -14.66 12.60
CA ARG A 116 -7.75 -14.81 12.91
C ARG A 116 -7.42 -16.22 13.41
N ASP A 117 -8.18 -16.72 14.38
CA ASP A 117 -8.01 -18.05 14.96
C ASP A 117 -8.20 -19.14 13.91
N ALA A 118 -9.19 -19.00 13.03
CA ALA A 118 -9.41 -19.96 11.94
C ALA A 118 -8.23 -19.98 10.95
N LEU A 119 -7.70 -18.81 10.58
CA LEU A 119 -6.52 -18.72 9.71
C LEU A 119 -5.29 -19.35 10.39
N GLN A 120 -5.03 -18.99 11.65
CA GLN A 120 -3.93 -19.53 12.44
C GLN A 120 -4.04 -21.06 12.60
N HIS A 121 -5.25 -21.57 12.85
CA HIS A 121 -5.49 -23.00 12.95
C HIS A 121 -5.23 -23.73 11.62
N SER A 122 -5.58 -23.11 10.50
CA SER A 122 -5.46 -23.71 9.17
C SER A 122 -4.04 -23.64 8.59
N PHE A 123 -3.28 -22.59 8.90
CA PHE A 123 -1.98 -22.31 8.26
C PHE A 123 -0.79 -22.29 9.23
N GLY A 124 -1.01 -22.31 10.55
CA GLY A 124 0.06 -22.26 11.53
C GLY A 124 1.00 -21.07 11.30
N ASP A 125 2.31 -21.34 11.22
CA ASP A 125 3.33 -20.32 11.00
C ASP A 125 3.21 -19.60 9.65
N ALA A 126 2.54 -20.21 8.66
CA ALA A 126 2.31 -19.59 7.36
C ALA A 126 1.21 -18.51 7.37
N ALA A 127 0.43 -18.38 8.45
CA ALA A 127 -0.65 -17.39 8.52
C ALA A 127 -0.14 -15.94 8.37
N LEU A 128 0.98 -15.60 9.03
CA LEU A 128 1.59 -14.27 8.91
C LEU A 128 2.15 -14.03 7.50
N THR A 129 2.81 -15.03 6.91
CA THR A 129 3.29 -14.96 5.52
C THR A 129 2.13 -14.77 4.55
N PHE A 130 1.00 -15.43 4.77
CA PHE A 130 -0.21 -15.22 3.97
C PHE A 130 -0.75 -13.80 4.11
N ALA A 131 -0.75 -13.19 5.31
CA ALA A 131 -1.12 -11.79 5.48
C ALA A 131 -0.17 -10.82 4.73
N HIS A 132 1.13 -11.12 4.69
CA HIS A 132 2.10 -10.38 3.87
C HIS A 132 1.82 -10.52 2.36
N VAL A 133 1.48 -11.73 1.90
CA VAL A 133 1.05 -11.98 0.52
C VAL A 133 -0.21 -11.17 0.20
N LEU A 134 -1.21 -11.17 1.09
CA LEU A 134 -2.43 -10.38 0.94
C LEU A 134 -2.16 -8.89 0.83
N TYR A 135 -1.24 -8.34 1.63
CA TYR A 135 -0.79 -6.96 1.47
C TYR A 135 -0.28 -6.71 0.05
N VAL A 136 0.56 -7.59 -0.51
CA VAL A 136 1.10 -7.37 -1.86
C VAL A 136 0.03 -7.47 -2.94
N VAL A 137 -0.78 -8.51 -2.93
CA VAL A 137 -1.81 -8.71 -3.98
C VAL A 137 -2.98 -7.72 -3.88
N ASP A 138 -3.18 -7.10 -2.72
CA ASP A 138 -4.18 -6.04 -2.52
C ASP A 138 -3.60 -4.65 -2.81
N VAL A 139 -2.46 -4.29 -2.24
CA VAL A 139 -1.95 -2.91 -2.21
C VAL A 139 -1.18 -2.55 -3.47
N VAL A 140 -0.42 -3.48 -4.07
CA VAL A 140 0.35 -3.16 -5.27
C VAL A 140 -0.58 -2.79 -6.44
N PRO A 141 -1.66 -3.53 -6.75
CA PRO A 141 -2.63 -3.10 -7.76
C PRO A 141 -3.24 -1.72 -7.49
N ARG A 142 -3.50 -1.37 -6.22
CA ARG A 142 -4.01 -0.04 -5.83
C ARG A 142 -3.02 1.07 -6.14
N ALA A 143 -1.74 0.84 -5.85
CA ALA A 143 -0.67 1.79 -6.18
C ALA A 143 -0.51 1.95 -7.70
N ARG A 144 -0.55 0.84 -8.45
CA ARG A 144 -0.43 0.87 -9.91
C ARG A 144 -1.57 1.63 -10.58
N ILE A 145 -2.82 1.34 -10.21
CA ILE A 145 -3.95 2.07 -10.81
C ILE A 145 -3.93 3.55 -10.45
N ALA A 146 -3.52 3.92 -9.23
CA ALA A 146 -3.37 5.32 -8.83
C ALA A 146 -2.34 6.05 -9.68
N LEU A 147 -1.16 5.45 -9.89
CA LEU A 147 -0.13 5.98 -10.80
C LEU A 147 -0.64 6.09 -12.24
N ASP A 148 -1.31 5.05 -12.73
CA ASP A 148 -1.85 5.04 -14.10
C ASP A 148 -2.92 6.10 -14.31
N ARG A 149 -3.75 6.37 -13.30
CA ARG A 149 -4.76 7.44 -13.37
C ARG A 149 -4.12 8.82 -13.37
N LEU A 150 -2.99 9.00 -12.69
CA LEU A 150 -2.22 10.26 -12.66
C LEU A 150 -1.39 10.49 -13.93
N PHE A 151 -0.82 9.45 -14.54
CA PHE A 151 0.21 9.59 -15.58
C PHE A 151 -0.11 8.90 -16.92
N GLY A 152 -1.20 8.14 -17.00
CA GLY A 152 -1.56 7.35 -18.18
C GLY A 152 -1.39 5.84 -17.93
N ALA A 153 -2.20 5.05 -18.62
CA ALA A 153 -2.27 3.60 -18.43
C ALA A 153 -0.95 2.91 -18.79
N SER A 154 -0.43 2.11 -17.87
CA SER A 154 0.78 1.32 -18.10
C SER A 154 0.49 0.08 -18.92
N PRO A 155 1.45 -0.42 -19.71
CA PRO A 155 1.32 -1.73 -20.34
C PRO A 155 1.21 -2.83 -19.27
N MET A 156 0.39 -3.84 -19.55
CA MET A 156 0.28 -5.01 -18.69
C MET A 156 1.59 -5.81 -18.72
N VAL A 157 2.18 -6.05 -17.55
CA VAL A 157 3.38 -6.87 -17.39
C VAL A 157 2.94 -8.30 -17.09
N THR A 158 3.10 -9.20 -18.07
CA THR A 158 2.67 -10.60 -17.94
C THR A 158 3.75 -11.52 -17.39
N SER A 159 5.01 -11.08 -17.42
CA SER A 159 6.13 -11.82 -16.87
C SER A 159 7.21 -10.87 -16.37
N PRO A 160 7.85 -11.20 -15.24
CA PRO A 160 9.19 -10.72 -14.90
C PRO A 160 10.19 -10.78 -16.07
N PRO A 161 11.13 -9.82 -16.18
CA PRO A 161 12.42 -10.11 -16.80
C PRO A 161 13.03 -11.40 -16.23
N ALA A 162 13.63 -12.23 -17.07
CA ALA A 162 14.16 -13.55 -16.67
C ALA A 162 15.23 -13.48 -15.56
N ASP A 163 15.92 -12.33 -15.45
CA ASP A 163 16.99 -12.08 -14.47
C ASP A 163 16.53 -11.22 -13.28
N SER A 164 15.22 -11.03 -13.10
CA SER A 164 14.71 -10.26 -11.95
C SER A 164 15.13 -10.92 -10.64
N ALA A 165 15.89 -10.18 -9.83
CA ALA A 165 16.25 -10.61 -8.49
C ALA A 165 14.99 -10.87 -7.65
N LEU A 166 14.98 -11.97 -6.89
CA LEU A 166 13.99 -12.21 -5.84
C LEU A 166 14.55 -11.76 -4.49
N ALA A 167 13.69 -11.26 -3.62
CA ALA A 167 14.08 -11.08 -2.23
C ALA A 167 14.24 -12.45 -1.55
N ALA A 168 14.92 -12.48 -0.39
CA ALA A 168 15.08 -13.70 0.39
C ALA A 168 13.72 -14.32 0.78
N ASP A 169 12.75 -13.46 1.10
CA ASP A 169 11.35 -13.79 1.35
C ASP A 169 10.46 -12.55 1.11
N ILE A 170 9.14 -12.73 1.20
CA ILE A 170 8.17 -11.65 1.00
C ILE A 170 8.31 -10.52 2.03
N TRP A 171 8.71 -10.83 3.26
CA TRP A 171 8.89 -9.84 4.31
C TRP A 171 10.11 -8.96 4.03
N ALA A 172 11.20 -9.53 3.52
CA ALA A 172 12.39 -8.80 3.08
C ALA A 172 12.05 -7.85 1.92
N ALA A 173 11.19 -8.27 0.98
CA ALA A 173 10.69 -7.41 -0.09
C ALA A 173 9.84 -6.24 0.46
N ILE A 174 8.92 -6.51 1.39
CA ILE A 174 8.08 -5.48 2.03
C ILE A 174 8.97 -4.50 2.81
N GLN A 175 9.91 -5.01 3.59
CA GLN A 175 10.84 -4.19 4.36
C GLN A 175 11.71 -3.28 3.47
N SER A 176 12.08 -3.72 2.27
CA SER A 176 12.78 -2.88 1.30
C SER A 176 11.94 -1.64 0.95
N ASN A 177 10.67 -1.84 0.61
CA ASN A 177 9.74 -0.75 0.33
C ASN A 177 9.53 0.14 1.56
N VAL A 178 9.39 -0.46 2.75
CA VAL A 178 9.31 0.23 4.05
C VAL A 178 10.60 0.98 4.42
N ARG A 179 11.73 0.77 3.75
CA ARG A 179 12.94 1.58 3.99
C ARG A 179 13.20 2.63 2.92
N ILE A 180 12.80 2.38 1.68
CA ILE A 180 13.11 3.26 0.54
C ILE A 180 12.21 4.49 0.50
N VAL A 181 10.91 4.31 0.69
CA VAL A 181 9.91 5.37 0.47
C VAL A 181 10.13 6.64 1.31
N PRO A 182 10.48 6.60 2.61
CA PRO A 182 10.64 7.81 3.43
C PRO A 182 11.83 8.67 3.00
N GLY A 183 12.75 8.12 2.20
CA GLY A 183 13.90 8.84 1.68
C GLY A 183 13.63 9.57 0.35
N LEU A 184 12.39 9.59 -0.15
CA LEU A 184 12.03 10.35 -1.37
C LEU A 184 11.93 11.86 -1.09
N ASP A 185 11.39 12.25 0.07
CA ASP A 185 11.45 13.59 0.67
C ASP A 185 11.01 14.73 -0.28
N GLN A 186 10.04 14.46 -1.15
CA GLN A 186 9.40 15.44 -2.05
C GLN A 186 8.16 16.08 -1.43
N LEU A 187 7.42 15.34 -0.60
CA LEU A 187 6.29 15.86 0.16
C LEU A 187 6.78 16.59 1.40
N ASP A 188 6.08 17.65 1.78
CA ASP A 188 6.39 18.33 3.04
C ASP A 188 6.05 17.42 4.23
N PRO A 189 6.76 17.54 5.37
CA PRO A 189 6.57 16.65 6.51
C PRO A 189 5.16 16.64 7.10
N VAL A 190 4.41 17.75 6.97
CA VAL A 190 3.03 17.82 7.46
C VAL A 190 2.13 16.98 6.57
N THR A 191 2.21 17.15 5.24
CA THR A 191 1.43 16.33 4.30
C THR A 191 1.71 14.84 4.48
N SER A 192 2.97 14.42 4.54
CA SER A 192 3.32 13.00 4.74
C SER A 192 2.77 12.43 6.05
N GLU A 193 2.84 13.20 7.15
CA GLU A 193 2.31 12.77 8.44
C GLU A 193 0.78 12.66 8.45
N LEU A 194 0.06 13.59 7.81
CA LEU A 194 -1.40 13.53 7.75
C LEU A 194 -1.88 12.40 6.83
N VAL A 195 -1.17 12.13 5.73
CA VAL A 195 -1.39 10.96 4.85
C VAL A 195 -1.24 9.66 5.65
N ARG A 196 -0.15 9.52 6.41
CA ARG A 196 0.08 8.39 7.31
C ARG A 196 -1.05 8.25 8.33
N LEU A 197 -1.42 9.34 9.01
CA LEU A 197 -2.42 9.31 10.07
C LEU A 197 -3.80 8.95 9.52
N ARG A 198 -4.16 9.43 8.33
CA ARG A 198 -5.41 9.05 7.65
C ARG A 198 -5.45 7.57 7.31
N CYS A 199 -4.36 7.02 6.75
CA CYS A 199 -4.21 5.57 6.53
C CYS A 199 -4.37 4.77 7.84
N ALA A 200 -3.72 5.22 8.92
CA ALA A 200 -3.78 4.56 10.22
C ALA A 200 -5.20 4.57 10.81
N ARG A 201 -5.92 5.68 10.67
CA ARG A 201 -7.31 5.80 11.13
C ARG A 201 -8.26 4.96 10.29
N ALA A 202 -8.10 4.97 8.96
CA ALA A 202 -8.91 4.16 8.04
C ALA A 202 -8.77 2.64 8.29
N HIS A 203 -7.55 2.17 8.57
CA HIS A 203 -7.31 0.75 8.90
C HIS A 203 -7.46 0.44 10.41
N ASN A 204 -7.76 1.44 11.24
CA ASN A 204 -7.82 1.33 12.69
C ASN A 204 -6.52 0.79 13.37
N CYS A 205 -5.36 1.06 12.79
CA CYS A 205 -4.08 0.56 13.31
C CYS A 205 -3.66 1.27 14.61
N ARG A 206 -3.63 0.55 15.74
CA ARG A 206 -3.41 1.19 17.05
C ARG A 206 -1.96 1.66 17.25
N ILE A 207 -0.95 0.90 16.78
CA ILE A 207 0.45 1.38 16.70
C ILE A 207 0.53 2.73 16.00
N CYS A 208 0.00 2.82 14.77
CA CYS A 208 0.21 4.01 13.96
C CYS A 208 -0.59 5.20 14.46
N LYS A 209 -1.76 4.99 15.07
CA LYS A 209 -2.51 6.08 15.72
C LYS A 209 -1.81 6.64 16.95
N SER A 210 -1.03 5.84 17.68
CA SER A 210 -0.32 6.27 18.90
C SER A 210 1.00 7.02 18.62
N LEU A 211 1.29 7.39 17.38
CA LEU A 211 2.55 8.00 16.97
C LEU A 211 2.34 9.37 16.33
N ARG A 212 3.28 10.30 16.51
CA ARG A 212 3.36 11.57 15.76
C ARG A 212 4.77 11.88 15.26
N SER A 213 4.86 12.37 14.03
CA SER A 213 6.15 12.66 13.39
C SER A 213 6.84 13.88 14.02
N PHE A 214 8.11 13.71 14.39
CA PHE A 214 9.00 14.79 14.85
C PHE A 214 9.14 15.88 13.78
N THR A 215 9.39 15.50 12.52
CA THR A 215 9.58 16.47 11.43
C THR A 215 8.30 17.22 11.08
N ALA A 216 7.13 16.62 11.30
CA ALA A 216 5.85 17.33 11.16
C ALA A 216 5.70 18.42 12.23
N PHE A 217 6.10 18.14 13.47
CA PHE A 217 6.13 19.18 14.51
C PHE A 217 7.14 20.29 14.18
N GLU A 218 8.35 19.95 13.71
CA GLU A 218 9.33 20.96 13.28
C GLU A 218 8.82 21.83 12.13
N ALA A 219 7.98 21.25 11.25
CA ALA A 219 7.32 21.94 10.16
C ALA A 219 6.08 22.74 10.61
N GLY A 220 5.78 22.79 11.92
CA GLY A 220 4.71 23.61 12.50
C GLY A 220 3.36 22.91 12.62
N ALA A 221 3.26 21.59 12.43
CA ALA A 221 2.05 20.86 12.78
C ALA A 221 1.86 20.82 14.30
N ASP A 222 0.62 20.89 14.75
CA ASP A 222 0.24 20.70 16.13
C ASP A 222 -0.91 19.70 16.25
N GLU A 223 -1.42 19.51 17.47
CA GLU A 223 -2.55 18.63 17.74
C GLU A 223 -3.79 19.01 16.93
N SER A 224 -4.06 20.29 16.72
CA SER A 224 -5.20 20.74 15.91
C SER A 224 -5.04 20.33 14.45
N THR A 225 -3.82 20.37 13.91
CA THR A 225 -3.49 19.86 12.57
C THR A 225 -3.78 18.36 12.47
N PHE A 226 -3.37 17.56 13.46
CA PHE A 226 -3.59 16.11 13.44
C PHE A 226 -5.05 15.71 13.68
N ASP A 227 -5.77 16.44 14.51
CA ASP A 227 -7.18 16.18 14.80
C ASP A 227 -8.06 16.47 13.58
N ALA A 228 -7.70 17.47 12.78
CA ALA A 228 -8.38 17.83 11.55
C ALA A 228 -8.42 16.72 10.49
N VAL A 229 -7.57 15.68 10.58
CA VAL A 229 -7.47 14.59 9.59
C VAL A 229 -8.78 13.82 9.41
N ASP A 230 -9.65 13.74 10.43
CA ASP A 230 -10.91 12.98 10.32
C ASP A 230 -12.02 13.74 9.60
N SER A 231 -11.96 15.06 9.65
CA SER A 231 -12.93 15.99 9.07
C SER A 231 -12.23 17.00 8.16
N TYR A 232 -11.26 16.51 7.37
CA TYR A 232 -10.34 17.35 6.63
C TYR A 232 -11.05 18.20 5.58
N GLU A 233 -12.19 17.75 5.06
CA GLU A 233 -12.99 18.44 4.05
C GLU A 233 -13.44 19.81 4.58
N THR A 234 -13.85 19.85 5.85
CA THR A 234 -14.39 21.04 6.53
C THR A 234 -13.37 21.76 7.41
N SER A 235 -12.12 21.30 7.47
CA SER A 235 -11.08 21.92 8.30
C SER A 235 -10.39 23.10 7.60
N ASP A 236 -9.51 23.78 8.33
CA ASP A 236 -8.65 24.86 7.82
C ASP A 236 -7.35 24.35 7.16
N LEU A 237 -7.22 23.03 6.93
CA LEU A 237 -6.08 22.48 6.19
C LEU A 237 -5.99 23.06 4.78
N SER A 238 -4.79 23.11 4.20
CA SER A 238 -4.61 23.61 2.84
C SER A 238 -5.30 22.71 1.80
N ASP A 239 -5.69 23.28 0.67
CA ASP A 239 -6.32 22.52 -0.42
C ASP A 239 -5.40 21.38 -0.94
N ALA A 240 -4.08 21.57 -0.89
CA ALA A 240 -3.11 20.54 -1.23
C ALA A 240 -3.19 19.34 -0.27
N ILE A 241 -3.20 19.59 1.05
CA ILE A 241 -3.36 18.55 2.07
C ILE A 241 -4.71 17.84 1.91
N LYS A 242 -5.81 18.60 1.73
CA LYS A 242 -7.14 18.00 1.50
C LYS A 242 -7.16 17.11 0.26
N SER A 243 -6.44 17.50 -0.79
CA SER A 243 -6.30 16.69 -2.02
C SER A 243 -5.53 15.39 -1.76
N ALA A 244 -4.45 15.44 -0.99
CA ALA A 244 -3.70 14.25 -0.58
C ALA A 244 -4.55 13.31 0.29
N LEU A 245 -5.32 13.84 1.24
CA LEU A 245 -6.21 13.05 2.09
C LEU A 245 -7.38 12.43 1.32
N ALA A 246 -7.94 13.13 0.34
CA ALA A 246 -8.93 12.56 -0.57
C ALA A 246 -8.35 11.41 -1.43
N MET A 247 -7.07 11.51 -1.81
CA MET A 247 -6.36 10.43 -2.49
C MET A 247 -6.16 9.20 -1.59
N VAL A 248 -5.84 9.41 -0.31
CA VAL A 248 -5.80 8.32 0.69
C VAL A 248 -7.12 7.57 0.72
N ASP A 249 -8.23 8.29 0.92
CA ASP A 249 -9.56 7.68 1.01
C ASP A 249 -9.95 6.93 -0.27
N ALA A 250 -9.65 7.50 -1.44
CA ALA A 250 -9.91 6.86 -2.71
C ALA A 250 -9.10 5.56 -2.87
N MET A 251 -7.81 5.56 -2.54
CA MET A 251 -6.97 4.37 -2.61
C MET A 251 -7.33 3.29 -1.57
N VAL A 252 -7.80 3.68 -0.39
CA VAL A 252 -8.18 2.75 0.68
C VAL A 252 -9.55 2.12 0.41
N TRP A 253 -10.54 2.90 -0.03
CA TRP A 253 -11.93 2.44 -0.08
C TRP A 253 -12.46 2.14 -1.48
N THR A 254 -11.98 2.85 -2.51
CA THR A 254 -12.51 2.75 -3.88
C THR A 254 -11.42 2.79 -4.97
N PRO A 255 -10.32 2.01 -4.86
CA PRO A 255 -9.14 2.20 -5.70
C PRO A 255 -9.38 1.94 -7.19
N GLY A 256 -10.33 1.08 -7.58
CA GLY A 256 -10.71 0.91 -8.99
C GLY A 256 -11.64 2.01 -9.54
N HIS A 257 -12.11 2.91 -8.68
CA HIS A 257 -13.10 3.93 -9.00
C HIS A 257 -12.70 5.31 -8.45
N ILE A 258 -11.41 5.62 -8.41
CA ILE A 258 -10.90 6.93 -7.93
C ILE A 258 -11.60 8.04 -8.73
N PRO A 259 -12.34 8.97 -8.07
CA PRO A 259 -13.06 10.03 -8.77
C PRO A 259 -12.12 10.93 -9.58
N GLU A 260 -12.53 11.36 -10.78
CA GLU A 260 -11.70 12.24 -11.62
C GLU A 260 -11.31 13.54 -10.89
N GLY A 261 -12.23 14.12 -10.12
CA GLY A 261 -11.93 15.31 -9.32
C GLY A 261 -10.80 15.11 -8.30
N VAL A 262 -10.63 13.90 -7.76
CA VAL A 262 -9.49 13.60 -6.86
C VAL A 262 -8.18 13.59 -7.64
N ILE A 263 -8.16 12.97 -8.82
CA ILE A 263 -6.99 12.92 -9.71
C ILE A 263 -6.61 14.34 -10.18
N ASP A 264 -7.58 15.14 -10.62
CA ASP A 264 -7.35 16.50 -11.10
C ASP A 264 -6.84 17.42 -9.99
N ASN A 265 -7.40 17.32 -8.78
CA ASN A 265 -6.95 18.09 -7.63
C ASN A 265 -5.50 17.72 -7.24
N VAL A 266 -5.16 16.42 -7.22
CA VAL A 266 -3.78 15.96 -6.95
C VAL A 266 -2.82 16.47 -8.03
N ARG A 267 -3.20 16.39 -9.32
CA ARG A 267 -2.39 16.92 -10.43
C ARG A 267 -2.16 18.42 -10.32
N SER A 268 -3.17 19.17 -9.88
CA SER A 268 -3.08 20.63 -9.72
C SER A 268 -2.27 21.03 -8.49
N ALA A 269 -2.31 20.24 -7.42
CA ALA A 269 -1.68 20.60 -6.15
C ALA A 269 -0.21 20.17 -6.04
N PHE A 270 0.20 19.11 -6.75
CA PHE A 270 1.49 18.46 -6.56
C PHE A 270 2.29 18.37 -7.86
N THR A 271 3.61 18.45 -7.76
CA THR A 271 4.53 18.12 -8.87
C THR A 271 4.49 16.62 -9.18
N ALA A 272 4.98 16.20 -10.36
CA ALA A 272 5.01 14.78 -10.72
C ALA A 272 5.78 13.92 -9.71
N ALA A 273 6.88 14.43 -9.14
CA ALA A 273 7.64 13.71 -8.11
C ALA A 273 6.85 13.56 -6.80
N GLN A 274 6.16 14.61 -6.37
CA GLN A 274 5.27 14.58 -5.20
C GLN A 274 4.05 13.67 -5.40
N GLN A 275 3.48 13.64 -6.60
CA GLN A 275 2.37 12.74 -6.95
C GLN A 275 2.80 11.26 -6.85
N VAL A 276 3.99 10.93 -7.37
CA VAL A 276 4.57 9.59 -7.25
C VAL A 276 4.83 9.24 -5.79
N GLU A 277 5.45 10.14 -5.03
CA GLU A 277 5.71 9.94 -3.60
C GLU A 277 4.42 9.73 -2.81
N LEU A 278 3.39 10.54 -3.03
CA LEU A 278 2.09 10.42 -2.37
C LEU A 278 1.49 9.02 -2.53
N VAL A 279 1.48 8.49 -3.77
CA VAL A 279 0.94 7.14 -4.02
C VAL A 279 1.79 6.07 -3.34
N LEU A 280 3.12 6.21 -3.36
CA LEU A 280 4.04 5.27 -2.71
C LEU A 280 3.94 5.32 -1.18
N ASP A 281 3.76 6.50 -0.59
CA ASP A 281 3.53 6.70 0.84
C ASP A 281 2.23 6.06 1.29
N ILE A 282 1.13 6.27 0.56
CA ILE A 282 -0.16 5.63 0.85
C ILE A 282 -0.01 4.10 0.82
N ALA A 283 0.62 3.56 -0.24
CA ALA A 283 0.86 2.13 -0.38
C ALA A 283 1.71 1.57 0.78
N ARG A 284 2.80 2.25 1.12
CA ARG A 284 3.67 1.91 2.25
C ARG A 284 2.89 1.93 3.57
N HIS A 285 2.06 2.93 3.81
CA HIS A 285 1.26 3.02 5.05
C HIS A 285 0.16 1.95 5.14
N ALA A 286 -0.25 1.35 4.02
CA ALA A 286 -1.11 0.17 4.04
C ALA A 286 -0.43 -1.09 4.62
N THR A 287 0.86 -1.05 4.99
CA THR A 287 1.49 -2.06 5.87
C THR A 287 0.76 -2.22 7.21
N ASN A 288 0.00 -1.19 7.63
CA ASN A 288 -0.97 -1.26 8.71
C ASN A 288 -1.90 -2.48 8.61
N LYS A 289 -2.28 -2.86 7.39
CA LYS A 289 -3.24 -3.94 7.15
C LYS A 289 -2.73 -5.27 7.69
N PHE A 290 -1.48 -5.66 7.49
CA PHE A 290 -1.02 -6.95 8.04
C PHE A 290 -0.92 -6.91 9.58
N ALA A 291 -0.48 -5.79 10.17
CA ALA A 291 -0.42 -5.64 11.63
C ALA A 291 -1.81 -5.76 12.28
N VAL A 292 -2.80 -5.06 11.71
CA VAL A 292 -4.20 -5.11 12.16
C VAL A 292 -4.81 -6.49 11.92
N SER A 293 -4.57 -7.07 10.74
CA SER A 293 -5.16 -8.36 10.38
C SER A 293 -4.73 -9.49 11.31
N MET A 294 -3.52 -9.39 11.86
CA MET A 294 -2.96 -10.36 12.79
C MET A 294 -3.07 -9.93 14.25
N ALA A 295 -3.77 -8.82 14.54
CA ALA A 295 -3.91 -8.23 15.88
C ALA A 295 -2.57 -7.98 16.61
N VAL A 296 -1.50 -7.73 15.86
CA VAL A 296 -0.15 -7.42 16.38
C VAL A 296 0.12 -5.92 16.41
N ASP A 297 -0.93 -5.11 16.39
CA ASP A 297 -0.90 -3.66 16.34
C ASP A 297 -1.03 -3.00 17.72
N THR A 298 -0.51 -3.59 18.80
CA THR A 298 -0.51 -3.00 20.16
C THR A 298 0.05 -1.57 20.15
N PRO A 299 -0.69 -0.56 20.67
CA PRO A 299 -0.22 0.83 20.65
C PRO A 299 1.06 1.01 21.47
N HIS A 300 1.89 1.97 21.09
CA HIS A 300 3.09 2.32 21.86
C HIS A 300 2.75 3.03 23.17
N VAL A 301 1.68 3.83 23.16
CA VAL A 301 1.13 4.53 24.33
C VAL A 301 -0.38 4.38 24.38
N GLU A 302 -0.93 4.23 25.60
CA GLU A 302 -2.38 4.08 25.82
C GLU A 302 -3.13 5.41 25.64
N GLU A 303 -2.50 6.54 25.99
CA GLU A 303 -3.07 7.88 25.87
C GLU A 303 -2.09 8.82 25.15
N GLY A 304 -2.65 9.74 24.35
CA GLY A 304 -1.86 10.72 23.60
C GLY A 304 -1.08 10.10 22.44
N PHE A 305 0.17 10.53 22.29
CA PHE A 305 1.08 10.04 21.25
C PHE A 305 2.52 10.00 21.73
N GLU A 306 3.28 9.07 21.17
CA GLU A 306 4.74 9.06 21.23
C GLU A 306 5.31 9.75 19.97
N VAL A 307 6.34 10.58 20.14
CA VAL A 307 7.00 11.24 19.01
C VAL A 307 8.05 10.33 18.41
N TYR A 308 8.04 10.18 17.08
CA TYR A 308 8.96 9.35 16.34
C TYR A 308 9.64 10.12 15.20
N LEU A 309 10.79 9.62 14.75
CA LEU A 309 11.52 10.15 13.59
C LEU A 309 11.90 9.00 12.68
N VAL A 310 11.74 9.19 11.37
CA VAL A 310 12.26 8.28 10.34
C VAL A 310 13.43 8.98 9.67
N ALA A 311 14.61 8.36 9.71
CA ALA A 311 15.77 8.85 8.98
C ALA A 311 15.66 8.50 7.49
N SER A 312 16.47 9.14 6.66
CA SER A 312 16.47 8.93 5.19
C SER A 312 16.85 7.52 4.76
N ASP A 313 17.48 6.72 5.62
CA ASP A 313 17.75 5.29 5.40
C ASP A 313 16.58 4.37 5.81
N GLY A 314 15.48 4.95 6.27
CA GLY A 314 14.27 4.27 6.72
C GLY A 314 14.34 3.75 8.16
N SER A 315 15.45 3.98 8.90
CA SER A 315 15.51 3.66 10.33
C SER A 315 14.57 4.55 11.13
N THR A 316 13.93 3.99 12.16
CA THR A 316 12.93 4.70 12.98
C THR A 316 13.38 4.78 14.43
N SER A 317 13.34 5.99 15.00
CA SER A 317 13.56 6.26 16.41
C SER A 317 12.25 6.67 17.08
N TYR A 318 12.02 6.20 18.30
CA TYR A 318 10.81 6.46 19.09
C TYR A 318 11.18 7.14 20.42
N GLY A 319 10.19 7.64 21.16
CA GLY A 319 10.38 8.24 22.48
C GLY A 319 11.07 9.59 22.47
N LEU A 320 10.97 10.34 21.37
CA LEU A 320 11.61 11.64 21.22
C LEU A 320 10.85 12.71 22.02
N GLU A 321 11.56 13.74 22.46
CA GLU A 321 10.91 14.95 22.95
C GLU A 321 10.25 15.69 21.79
N ARG A 322 9.04 16.22 22.02
CA ARG A 322 8.37 17.09 21.04
C ARG A 322 9.25 18.33 20.81
N PRO A 323 9.56 18.69 19.55
CA PRO A 323 10.30 19.91 19.26
C PRO A 323 9.45 21.13 19.66
N ARG A 324 10.14 22.18 20.10
CA ARG A 324 9.52 23.41 20.62
C ARG A 324 9.06 24.35 19.51
#